data_AF-A0A139NRU1-F1
#
_entry.id   AF-A0A139NRU1-F1
#
_cell.length_a   1.000
_cell.length_b   1.000
_cell.length_c   1.000
_cell.angle_alpha   90.00
_cell.angle_beta   90.00
_cell.angle_gamma   90.00
#
_symmetry.space_group_name_H-M   'P 1'
#
loop_
_entity.id
_entity.type
_entity.pdbx_description
1 polymer ?
#
loop_
_entity_poly.entity_id
_entity_poly.type
_entity_poly.pdbx_seq_one_letter_code
_entity_poly.pdbx_strand_id
1 'polypeptide(L)'
;MKKLTKFFVIGMILIAGGTYLYNKITKPNLGPKTTQLYQHGFRLLEEQIGTYIKEHYTGIEKIEFSPIYVTGDDGSSMLNAYVRPTIYDQHGNKATLGEPVNKFIPLSYGLYSYIILDFDGGGDEVIELMDSKDRLIDVSKEAYLPKKAKLTEARSTDENISLLVQEGQLENVIKHENGSPEAQIIYNVELKKGE
;
A
#
# COMPACT_ATOMS: atom_id res chain seq x y z
N MET A 1 44.67 18.86 -19.63
CA MET A 1 43.28 19.37 -19.47
C MET A 1 42.26 18.63 -20.34
N LYS A 2 42.37 18.59 -21.68
CA LYS A 2 41.33 17.98 -22.57
C LYS A 2 40.96 16.51 -22.29
N LYS A 3 41.88 15.65 -21.82
CA LYS A 3 41.58 14.24 -21.47
C LYS A 3 40.74 14.14 -20.18
N LEU A 4 41.03 14.96 -19.17
CA LEU A 4 40.31 14.96 -17.89
C LEU A 4 38.85 15.42 -18.08
N THR A 5 38.62 16.42 -18.94
CA THR A 5 37.28 16.88 -19.32
C THR A 5 36.47 15.79 -20.03
N LYS A 6 37.10 14.99 -20.91
CA LYS A 6 36.43 13.86 -21.59
C LYS A 6 35.99 12.77 -20.62
N PHE A 7 36.83 12.38 -19.66
CA PHE A 7 36.45 11.40 -18.63
C PHE A 7 35.29 11.90 -17.76
N PHE A 8 35.27 13.19 -17.43
CA PHE A 8 34.18 13.80 -16.66
C PHE A 8 32.84 13.78 -17.41
N VAL A 9 32.86 14.09 -18.72
CA VAL A 9 31.67 14.06 -19.58
C VAL A 9 31.14 12.63 -19.76
N ILE A 10 32.03 11.66 -19.97
CA ILE A 10 31.64 10.24 -20.07
C ILE A 10 31.03 9.75 -18.73
N GLY A 11 31.63 10.14 -17.60
CA GLY A 11 31.08 9.83 -16.28
C GLY A 11 29.68 10.40 -16.08
N MET A 12 29.43 11.66 -16.45
CA MET A 12 28.09 12.26 -16.36
C MET A 12 27.07 11.57 -17.26
N ILE A 13 27.44 11.18 -18.49
CA ILE A 13 26.54 10.45 -19.39
C ILE A 13 26.19 9.07 -18.83
N LEU A 14 27.16 8.35 -18.24
CA LEU A 14 26.90 7.05 -17.62
C LEU A 14 26.00 7.15 -16.40
N ILE A 15 26.19 8.17 -15.55
CA ILE A 15 25.33 8.42 -14.39
C ILE A 15 23.92 8.83 -14.85
N ALA A 16 23.80 9.75 -15.79
CA ALA A 16 22.51 10.19 -16.33
C ALA A 16 21.77 9.06 -17.06
N GLY A 17 22.48 8.27 -17.88
CA GLY A 17 21.92 7.12 -18.58
C GLY A 17 21.50 6.00 -17.62
N GLY A 18 22.32 5.73 -16.60
CA GLY A 18 22.02 4.75 -15.55
C GLY A 18 20.80 5.14 -14.71
N THR A 19 20.71 6.40 -14.28
CA THR A 19 19.56 6.92 -13.53
C THR A 19 18.28 6.93 -14.37
N TYR A 20 18.37 7.30 -15.65
CA TYR A 20 17.24 7.21 -16.57
C TYR A 20 16.74 5.78 -16.74
N LEU A 21 17.64 4.82 -16.99
CA LEU A 21 17.30 3.42 -17.15
C LEU A 21 16.71 2.84 -15.86
N TYR A 22 17.31 3.14 -14.71
CA TYR A 22 16.80 2.77 -13.40
C TYR A 22 15.37 3.28 -13.18
N ASN A 23 15.12 4.57 -13.40
CA ASN A 23 13.77 5.14 -13.26
C ASN A 23 12.77 4.50 -14.23
N LYS A 24 13.16 4.25 -15.48
CA LYS A 24 12.30 3.62 -16.48
C LYS A 24 11.88 2.19 -16.10
N ILE A 25 12.78 1.45 -15.44
CA ILE A 25 12.54 0.06 -15.04
C ILE A 25 11.83 -0.03 -13.68
N THR A 26 12.06 0.90 -12.76
CA THR A 26 11.58 0.80 -11.37
C THR A 26 10.37 1.67 -11.04
N LYS A 27 10.17 2.79 -11.74
CA LYS A 27 9.04 3.70 -11.49
C LYS A 27 7.93 3.48 -12.50
N PRO A 28 6.66 3.51 -12.06
CA PRO A 28 5.56 3.39 -12.98
C PRO A 28 5.43 4.63 -13.86
N ASN A 29 4.97 4.43 -15.09
CA ASN A 29 4.79 5.47 -16.10
C ASN A 29 3.46 6.22 -15.91
N LEU A 30 3.28 6.87 -14.76
CA LEU A 30 2.11 7.68 -14.45
C LEU A 30 2.42 9.17 -14.62
N GLY A 31 1.44 9.91 -15.14
CA GLY A 31 1.50 11.38 -15.19
C GLY A 31 1.40 12.00 -13.79
N PRO A 32 1.90 13.23 -13.57
CA PRO A 32 1.96 13.85 -12.24
C PRO A 32 0.61 13.88 -11.50
N LYS A 33 -0.48 14.14 -12.23
CA LYS A 33 -1.83 14.18 -11.67
C LYS A 33 -2.30 12.81 -11.16
N THR A 34 -2.08 11.76 -11.95
CA THR A 34 -2.39 10.37 -11.55
C THR A 34 -1.50 9.92 -10.41
N THR A 35 -0.22 10.29 -10.41
CA THR A 35 0.68 10.04 -9.27
C THR A 35 0.14 10.64 -7.99
N GLN A 36 -0.31 11.89 -8.00
CA GLN A 36 -0.88 12.55 -6.82
C GLN A 36 -2.15 11.84 -6.32
N LEU A 37 -3.08 11.52 -7.23
CA LEU A 37 -4.29 10.75 -6.90
C LEU A 37 -3.95 9.43 -6.21
N TYR A 38 -2.96 8.69 -6.72
CA TYR A 38 -2.56 7.41 -6.15
C TYR A 38 -1.92 7.58 -4.78
N GLN A 39 -1.03 8.55 -4.60
CA GLN A 39 -0.43 8.83 -3.29
C GLN A 39 -1.47 9.23 -2.26
N HIS A 40 -2.41 10.10 -2.64
CA HIS A 40 -3.47 10.56 -1.77
C HIS A 40 -4.44 9.42 -1.41
N GLY A 41 -4.94 8.69 -2.40
CA GLY A 41 -5.85 7.58 -2.19
C GLY A 41 -5.25 6.45 -1.37
N PHE A 42 -4.03 6.01 -1.71
CA PHE A 42 -3.36 4.97 -0.93
C PHE A 42 -2.99 5.43 0.47
N ARG A 43 -2.70 6.72 0.68
CA ARG A 43 -2.52 7.24 2.05
C ARG A 43 -3.77 6.98 2.91
N LEU A 44 -4.95 7.27 2.39
CA LEU A 44 -6.22 7.04 3.08
C LEU A 44 -6.50 5.55 3.27
N LEU A 45 -6.15 4.71 2.30
CA LEU A 45 -6.26 3.25 2.40
C LEU A 45 -5.34 2.67 3.50
N GLU A 46 -4.08 3.09 3.54
CA GLU A 46 -3.13 2.67 4.58
C GLU A 46 -3.61 3.12 5.97
N GLU A 47 -4.15 4.34 6.07
CA GLU A 47 -4.79 4.80 7.31
C GLU A 47 -5.98 3.92 7.70
N GLN A 48 -6.83 3.53 6.74
CA GLN A 48 -7.98 2.65 6.97
C GLN A 48 -7.57 1.27 7.50
N ILE A 49 -6.69 0.57 6.77
CA ILE A 49 -6.23 -0.78 7.10
C ILE A 49 -5.42 -0.76 8.39
N GLY A 50 -4.48 0.19 8.51
CA GLY A 50 -3.61 0.32 9.67
C GLY A 50 -4.40 0.62 10.94
N THR A 51 -5.39 1.51 10.86
CA THR A 51 -6.31 1.81 11.97
C THR A 51 -7.10 0.57 12.37
N TYR A 52 -7.67 -0.16 11.41
CA TYR A 52 -8.43 -1.38 11.70
C TYR A 52 -7.58 -2.42 12.44
N ILE A 53 -6.41 -2.77 11.93
CA ILE A 53 -5.53 -3.75 12.57
C ILE A 53 -5.13 -3.26 13.97
N LYS A 54 -4.75 -1.98 14.09
CA LYS A 54 -4.35 -1.38 15.36
C LYS A 54 -5.48 -1.39 16.41
N GLU A 55 -6.71 -1.06 16.02
CA GLU A 55 -7.85 -0.97 16.94
C GLU A 55 -8.47 -2.34 17.27
N HIS A 56 -8.27 -3.36 16.43
CA HIS A 56 -8.95 -4.65 16.57
C HIS A 56 -8.05 -5.85 16.88
N TYR A 57 -6.73 -5.68 16.96
CA TYR A 57 -5.80 -6.76 17.31
C TYR A 57 -4.85 -6.36 18.44
N THR A 58 -4.77 -7.19 19.48
CA THR A 58 -3.72 -7.11 20.51
C THR A 58 -2.45 -7.80 20.03
N GLY A 59 -1.32 -7.53 20.69
CA GLY A 59 -0.04 -8.18 20.39
C GLY A 59 0.70 -7.59 19.19
N ILE A 60 0.22 -6.48 18.62
CA ILE A 60 0.89 -5.78 17.52
C ILE A 60 1.89 -4.77 18.10
N GLU A 61 3.12 -4.80 17.61
CA GLU A 61 4.13 -3.78 17.87
C GLU A 61 4.13 -2.70 16.79
N LYS A 62 4.07 -3.12 15.53
CA LYS A 62 4.20 -2.23 14.37
C LYS A 62 3.45 -2.77 13.16
N ILE A 63 2.91 -1.86 12.36
CA ILE A 63 2.34 -2.11 11.02
C ILE A 63 3.15 -1.27 10.04
N GLU A 64 3.68 -1.87 8.99
CA GLU A 64 4.48 -1.20 7.98
C GLU A 64 3.91 -1.49 6.60
N PHE A 65 3.74 -0.45 5.77
CA PHE A 65 3.25 -0.61 4.42
C PHE A 65 4.41 -0.65 3.41
N SER A 66 4.30 -1.56 2.45
CA SER A 66 5.14 -1.55 1.25
C SER A 66 4.93 -0.26 0.44
N PRO A 67 5.80 0.03 -0.53
CA PRO A 67 5.46 0.95 -1.61
C PRO A 67 4.14 0.53 -2.30
N ILE A 68 3.51 1.49 -2.97
CA ILE A 68 2.40 1.26 -3.88
C ILE A 68 2.95 0.60 -5.14
N TYR A 69 2.70 -0.69 -5.30
CA TYR A 69 3.05 -1.43 -6.50
C TYR A 69 2.02 -1.14 -7.58
N VAL A 70 2.48 -0.72 -8.75
CA VAL A 70 1.64 -0.44 -9.92
C VAL A 70 2.00 -1.40 -11.05
N THR A 71 1.00 -2.06 -11.63
CA THR A 71 1.17 -2.98 -12.78
C THR A 71 0.27 -2.57 -13.93
N GLY A 72 0.60 -2.98 -15.16
CA GLY A 72 -0.13 -2.62 -16.38
C GLY A 72 0.08 -1.18 -16.86
N ASP A 73 1.08 -0.48 -16.32
CA ASP A 73 1.46 0.89 -16.72
C ASP A 73 2.16 0.98 -18.09
N ASP A 74 2.46 -0.18 -18.69
CA ASP A 74 3.04 -0.33 -20.03
C ASP A 74 1.98 -0.43 -21.15
N GLY A 75 0.70 -0.38 -20.79
CA GLY A 75 -0.42 -0.47 -21.73
C GLY A 75 -0.72 -1.88 -22.23
N SER A 76 -0.05 -2.92 -21.72
CA SER A 76 -0.26 -4.31 -22.11
C SER A 76 -1.42 -4.98 -21.36
N SER A 77 -1.84 -4.40 -20.24
CA SER A 77 -2.87 -4.94 -19.34
C SER A 77 -3.63 -3.82 -18.63
N MET A 78 -4.71 -4.18 -17.94
CA MET A 78 -5.46 -3.24 -17.12
C MET A 78 -4.58 -2.74 -15.97
N LEU A 79 -4.54 -1.41 -15.80
CA LEU A 79 -3.78 -0.78 -14.72
C LEU A 79 -4.29 -1.30 -13.37
N ASN A 80 -3.38 -1.78 -12.53
CA ASN A 80 -3.68 -2.20 -11.16
C ASN A 80 -2.70 -1.53 -10.19
N ALA A 81 -3.10 -1.38 -8.94
CA ALA A 81 -2.19 -0.96 -7.88
C ALA A 81 -2.57 -1.54 -6.53
N TYR A 82 -1.57 -1.81 -5.70
CA TYR A 82 -1.75 -2.40 -4.38
C TYR A 82 -0.59 -2.12 -3.45
N VAL A 83 -0.83 -2.26 -2.15
CA VAL A 83 0.18 -2.28 -1.08
C VAL A 83 0.16 -3.63 -0.37
N ARG A 84 1.21 -3.89 0.42
CA ARG A 84 1.35 -5.06 1.28
C ARG A 84 1.59 -4.58 2.70
N PRO A 85 0.59 -4.67 3.60
CA PRO A 85 0.79 -4.43 5.02
C PRO A 85 1.64 -5.56 5.62
N THR A 86 2.68 -5.22 6.37
CA THR A 86 3.46 -6.15 7.19
C THR A 86 3.19 -5.86 8.66
N ILE A 87 2.75 -6.88 9.39
CA ILE A 87 2.52 -6.84 10.82
C ILE A 87 3.79 -7.33 11.52
N TYR A 88 4.19 -6.64 12.59
CA TYR A 88 5.21 -7.05 13.54
C TYR A 88 4.52 -7.30 14.87
N ASP A 89 4.70 -8.48 15.44
CA ASP A 89 4.19 -8.81 16.76
C ASP A 89 5.18 -8.38 17.85
N GLN A 90 4.73 -8.43 19.11
CA GLN A 90 5.55 -8.08 20.28
C GLN A 90 6.64 -9.12 20.62
N HIS A 91 6.72 -10.21 19.86
CA HIS A 91 7.68 -11.30 20.04
C HIS A 91 8.84 -11.22 19.05
N GLY A 92 8.86 -10.22 18.17
CA GLY A 92 9.88 -10.01 17.16
C GLY A 92 9.64 -10.78 15.87
N ASN A 93 8.47 -11.41 15.70
CA ASN A 93 8.08 -12.00 14.43
C ASN A 93 7.43 -10.94 13.53
N LYS A 94 7.39 -11.24 12.23
CA LYS A 94 6.68 -10.43 11.25
C LYS A 94 6.03 -11.29 10.19
N ALA A 95 4.90 -10.81 9.68
CA ALA A 95 4.19 -11.46 8.58
C ALA A 95 3.56 -10.43 7.64
N THR A 96 3.58 -10.72 6.35
CA THR A 96 3.04 -9.84 5.30
C THR A 96 1.65 -10.31 4.90
N LEU A 97 0.69 -9.38 4.90
CA LEU A 97 -0.67 -9.62 4.45
C LEU A 97 -0.77 -9.51 2.93
N GLY A 98 -1.74 -10.22 2.35
CA GLY A 98 -2.02 -10.17 0.92
C GLY A 98 -1.23 -11.19 0.09
N GLU A 99 -0.33 -11.95 0.73
CA GLU A 99 0.33 -13.11 0.14
C GLU A 99 -0.50 -14.38 0.38
N PRO A 100 -0.48 -15.36 -0.56
CA PRO A 100 -1.14 -16.64 -0.33
C PRO A 100 -0.60 -17.33 0.92
N VAL A 101 -1.51 -17.80 1.78
CA VAL A 101 -1.17 -18.62 2.95
C VAL A 101 -1.93 -19.92 2.83
N ASN A 102 -1.19 -21.04 2.72
CA ASN A 102 -1.75 -22.35 2.37
C ASN A 102 -2.58 -22.33 1.08
N LYS A 103 -3.90 -22.54 1.20
CA LYS A 103 -4.86 -22.54 0.08
C LYS A 103 -5.70 -21.26 0.02
N PHE A 104 -5.51 -20.35 0.98
CA PHE A 104 -6.24 -19.09 1.04
C PHE A 104 -5.49 -18.03 0.23
N ILE A 105 -6.23 -17.34 -0.63
CA ILE A 105 -5.74 -16.22 -1.42
C ILE A 105 -6.46 -14.97 -0.89
N PRO A 106 -5.80 -14.14 -0.06
CA PRO A 106 -6.41 -12.91 0.44
C PRO A 106 -6.70 -11.93 -0.70
N LEU A 107 -7.66 -11.03 -0.46
CA LEU A 107 -7.86 -9.88 -1.34
C LEU A 107 -6.59 -9.02 -1.41
N SER A 108 -6.32 -8.46 -2.59
CA SER A 108 -5.25 -7.48 -2.74
C SER A 108 -5.62 -6.19 -2.03
N TYR A 109 -4.72 -5.63 -1.21
CA TYR A 109 -4.93 -4.35 -0.54
C TYR A 109 -4.70 -3.20 -1.53
N GLY A 110 -5.68 -2.94 -2.39
CA GLY A 110 -5.53 -2.00 -3.49
C GLY A 110 -6.78 -1.81 -4.33
N LEU A 111 -6.56 -1.41 -5.58
CA LEU A 111 -7.61 -1.12 -6.55
C LEU A 111 -8.60 -2.28 -6.66
N TYR A 112 -9.88 -1.94 -6.89
CA TYR A 112 -11.00 -2.87 -7.09
C TYR A 112 -11.43 -3.67 -5.85
N SER A 113 -10.55 -3.87 -4.87
CA SER A 113 -10.86 -4.63 -3.65
C SER A 113 -11.14 -3.73 -2.45
N TYR A 114 -10.34 -2.67 -2.27
CA TYR A 114 -10.46 -1.77 -1.11
C TYR A 114 -10.59 -0.30 -1.48
N ILE A 115 -10.20 0.09 -2.69
CA ILE A 115 -10.23 1.48 -3.12
C ILE A 115 -10.56 1.60 -4.60
N ILE A 116 -11.27 2.66 -4.96
CA ILE A 116 -11.45 3.14 -6.33
C ILE A 116 -10.82 4.53 -6.42
N LEU A 117 -10.05 4.72 -7.49
CA LEU A 117 -9.39 5.97 -7.83
C LEU A 117 -9.77 6.35 -9.26
N ASP A 118 -10.32 7.54 -9.44
CA ASP A 118 -10.67 8.06 -10.76
C ASP A 118 -10.60 9.59 -10.78
N PHE A 119 -10.98 10.19 -11.91
CA PHE A 119 -11.26 11.60 -12.05
C PHE A 119 -12.70 11.81 -12.51
N ASP A 120 -13.37 12.82 -11.96
CA ASP A 120 -14.71 13.19 -12.44
C ASP A 120 -14.66 13.89 -13.81
N GLY A 121 -15.84 14.24 -14.35
CA GLY A 121 -15.95 14.93 -15.63
C GLY A 121 -15.32 16.34 -15.66
N GLY A 122 -15.08 16.96 -14.50
CA GLY A 122 -14.34 18.21 -14.33
C GLY A 122 -12.83 18.00 -14.17
N GLY A 123 -12.42 16.76 -13.93
CA GLY A 123 -11.04 16.38 -13.66
C GLY A 123 -10.66 16.45 -12.19
N ASP A 124 -11.59 16.61 -11.27
CA ASP A 124 -11.31 16.53 -9.83
C ASP A 124 -11.07 15.07 -9.42
N GLU A 125 -10.27 14.85 -8.38
CA GLU A 125 -10.00 13.52 -7.84
C GLU A 125 -11.28 12.86 -7.32
N VAL A 126 -11.45 11.58 -7.62
CA VAL A 126 -12.46 10.71 -7.02
C VAL A 126 -11.75 9.60 -6.27
N ILE A 127 -11.96 9.55 -4.96
CA ILE A 127 -11.36 8.55 -4.06
C ILE A 127 -12.48 7.93 -3.24
N GLU A 128 -12.71 6.63 -3.45
CA GLU A 128 -13.73 5.89 -2.72
C GLU A 128 -13.12 4.68 -2.02
N LEU A 129 -13.26 4.62 -0.70
CA LEU A 129 -12.83 3.47 0.10
C LEU A 129 -13.98 2.50 0.30
N MET A 130 -13.67 1.20 0.28
CA MET A 130 -14.63 0.16 0.65
C MET A 130 -14.86 0.18 2.16
N ASP A 131 -16.12 0.15 2.60
CA ASP A 131 -16.47 -0.03 4.00
C ASP A 131 -16.68 -1.51 4.38
N SER A 132 -16.95 -1.78 5.65
CA SER A 132 -17.19 -3.13 6.18
C SER A 132 -18.44 -3.84 5.62
N LYS A 133 -19.26 -3.16 4.81
CA LYS A 133 -20.47 -3.69 4.15
C LYS A 133 -20.32 -3.70 2.63
N ASP A 134 -19.09 -3.61 2.13
CA ASP A 134 -18.77 -3.58 0.71
C ASP A 134 -19.42 -2.39 -0.03
N ARG A 135 -19.58 -1.25 0.66
CA ARG A 135 -20.07 -0.01 0.08
C ARG A 135 -18.92 0.96 -0.14
N LEU A 136 -18.99 1.70 -1.24
CA LEU A 136 -18.05 2.75 -1.57
C LEU A 136 -18.36 4.01 -0.76
N ILE A 137 -17.35 4.52 -0.06
CA ILE A 137 -17.42 5.75 0.73
C ILE A 137 -16.51 6.78 0.07
N ASP A 138 -17.13 7.82 -0.48
CA ASP A 138 -16.41 8.97 -1.03
C ASP A 138 -15.63 9.71 0.07
N VAL A 139 -14.32 9.77 -0.12
CA VAL A 139 -13.34 10.47 0.73
C VAL A 139 -12.45 11.43 -0.10
N SER A 140 -12.90 11.81 -1.29
CA SER A 140 -12.12 12.61 -2.26
C SER A 140 -11.62 13.95 -1.70
N LYS A 141 -12.36 14.53 -0.75
CA LYS A 141 -12.05 15.83 -0.12
C LYS A 141 -11.37 15.71 1.24
N GLU A 142 -11.04 14.51 1.66
CA GLU A 142 -10.55 14.23 3.01
C GLU A 142 -9.03 14.11 3.00
N ALA A 143 -8.33 14.94 3.78
CA ALA A 143 -6.87 14.85 3.88
C ALA A 143 -6.37 13.67 4.73
N TYR A 144 -7.26 13.13 5.58
CA TYR A 144 -7.01 12.01 6.49
C TYR A 144 -8.27 11.14 6.57
N LEU A 145 -8.11 9.89 7.00
CA LEU A 145 -9.21 8.93 7.13
C LEU A 145 -10.37 9.49 7.98
N PRO A 146 -11.55 9.73 7.41
CA PRO A 146 -12.70 10.20 8.17
C PRO A 146 -13.34 9.06 8.96
N LYS A 147 -14.00 9.38 10.08
CA LYS A 147 -14.69 8.38 10.92
C LYS A 147 -15.67 7.49 10.15
N LYS A 148 -16.35 8.03 9.13
CA LYS A 148 -17.31 7.30 8.28
C LYS A 148 -16.68 6.18 7.46
N ALA A 149 -15.37 6.25 7.22
CA ALA A 149 -14.62 5.29 6.43
C ALA A 149 -13.82 4.30 7.30
N LYS A 150 -13.84 4.42 8.63
CA LYS A 150 -13.23 3.42 9.51
C LYS A 150 -13.95 2.09 9.39
N LEU A 151 -13.19 1.00 9.30
CA LEU A 151 -13.72 -0.35 9.27
C LEU A 151 -14.09 -0.80 10.68
N THR A 152 -15.21 -1.51 10.79
CA THR A 152 -15.62 -2.24 12.00
C THR A 152 -15.44 -3.76 11.85
N GLU A 153 -15.41 -4.22 10.60
CA GLU A 153 -15.11 -5.59 10.19
C GLU A 153 -14.26 -5.56 8.92
N ALA A 154 -13.33 -6.51 8.78
CA ALA A 154 -12.55 -6.71 7.55
C ALA A 154 -12.26 -8.21 7.35
N ARG A 155 -13.25 -8.96 6.84
CA ARG A 155 -13.22 -10.44 6.83
C ARG A 155 -11.98 -11.03 6.15
N SER A 156 -11.59 -10.53 4.98
CA SER A 156 -10.39 -11.03 4.29
C SER A 156 -9.11 -10.75 5.06
N THR A 157 -9.02 -9.61 5.75
CA THR A 157 -7.88 -9.26 6.61
C THR A 157 -7.87 -10.14 7.85
N ASP A 158 -9.04 -10.36 8.46
CA ASP A 158 -9.17 -11.18 9.66
C ASP A 158 -8.75 -12.63 9.40
N GLU A 159 -9.23 -13.21 8.29
CA GLU A 159 -8.87 -14.57 7.88
C GLU A 159 -7.38 -14.68 7.56
N ASN A 160 -6.80 -13.67 6.87
CA ASN A 160 -5.37 -13.66 6.60
C ASN A 160 -4.54 -13.65 7.89
N ILE A 161 -4.86 -12.78 8.85
CA ILE A 161 -4.14 -12.71 10.13
C ILE A 161 -4.32 -14.02 10.92
N SER A 162 -5.54 -14.56 10.98
CA SER A 162 -5.82 -15.81 11.67
C SER A 162 -4.98 -16.97 11.13
N LEU A 163 -4.83 -17.06 9.80
CA LEU A 163 -4.01 -18.09 9.17
C LEU A 163 -2.52 -17.90 9.46
N LEU A 164 -2.02 -16.66 9.45
CA LEU A 164 -0.63 -16.37 9.79
C LEU A 164 -0.29 -16.74 11.24
N VAL A 165 -1.23 -16.53 12.17
CA VAL A 165 -1.12 -16.99 13.56
C VAL A 165 -1.16 -18.52 13.65
N GLN A 166 -2.08 -19.17 12.93
CA GLN A 166 -2.18 -20.63 12.89
C GLN A 166 -0.91 -21.30 12.36
N GLU A 167 -0.26 -20.70 11.36
CA GLU A 167 1.01 -21.16 10.79
C GLU A 167 2.23 -20.80 11.67
N GLY A 168 2.02 -20.11 12.79
CA GLY A 168 3.08 -19.71 13.72
C GLY A 168 4.00 -18.60 13.19
N GLN A 169 3.58 -17.86 12.17
CA GLN A 169 4.32 -16.69 11.68
C GLN A 169 4.11 -15.46 12.57
N LEU A 170 2.98 -15.41 13.27
CA LEU A 170 2.64 -14.40 14.26
C LEU A 170 2.31 -15.08 15.58
N GLU A 171 2.77 -14.50 16.68
CA GLU A 171 2.59 -14.99 18.05
C GLU A 171 1.77 -13.98 18.87
N ASN A 172 0.79 -14.48 19.63
CA ASN A 172 -0.08 -13.69 20.52
C ASN A 172 -0.80 -12.50 19.84
N VAL A 173 -0.96 -12.54 18.51
CA VAL A 173 -1.82 -11.63 17.76
C VAL A 173 -3.26 -12.13 17.83
N ILE A 174 -4.10 -11.43 18.62
CA ILE A 174 -5.45 -11.88 18.95
C ILE A 174 -6.45 -10.76 18.63
N LYS A 175 -7.56 -11.11 17.96
CA LYS A 175 -8.63 -10.16 17.68
C LYS A 175 -9.33 -9.77 19.00
N HIS A 176 -9.31 -8.48 19.34
CA HIS A 176 -9.83 -7.97 20.60
C HIS A 176 -10.17 -6.48 20.50
N GLU A 177 -11.23 -6.03 21.18
CA GLU A 177 -11.75 -4.64 21.08
C GLU A 177 -10.79 -3.56 21.59
N ASN A 178 -9.85 -3.93 22.47
CA ASN A 178 -8.85 -2.99 22.99
C ASN A 178 -7.69 -2.73 22.01
N GLY A 179 -7.51 -3.58 21.00
CA GLY A 179 -6.43 -3.46 20.03
C GLY A 179 -5.03 -3.36 20.64
N SER A 180 -4.14 -2.67 19.92
CA SER A 180 -2.76 -2.37 20.29
C SER A 180 -2.55 -0.84 20.23
N PRO A 181 -2.98 -0.07 21.24
CA PRO A 181 -2.96 1.40 21.19
C PRO A 181 -1.56 1.99 20.98
N GLU A 182 -0.52 1.30 21.45
CA GLU A 182 0.88 1.70 21.30
C GLU A 182 1.51 1.25 19.97
N ALA A 183 0.81 0.46 19.15
CA ALA A 183 1.36 0.00 17.88
C ALA A 183 1.67 1.18 16.94
N GLN A 184 2.85 1.14 16.33
CA GLN A 184 3.26 2.14 15.34
C GLN A 184 2.70 1.79 13.97
N ILE A 185 2.34 2.80 13.18
CA ILE A 185 1.94 2.63 11.78
C ILE A 185 2.92 3.40 10.91
N ILE A 186 3.61 2.70 10.01
CA ILE A 186 4.57 3.26 9.07
C ILE A 186 3.96 3.23 7.67
N TYR A 187 3.55 4.41 7.22
CA TYR A 187 2.92 4.67 5.92
C TYR A 187 3.95 4.78 4.79
N ASN A 188 3.60 4.39 3.56
CA ASN A 188 4.52 4.44 2.43
C ASN A 188 3.84 4.68 1.07
N VAL A 189 3.72 5.95 0.70
CA VAL A 189 3.16 6.40 -0.59
C VAL A 189 4.19 6.48 -1.72
N GLU A 190 5.33 5.79 -1.62
CA GLU A 190 6.26 5.64 -2.74
C GLU A 190 5.62 4.75 -3.81
N LEU A 191 5.65 5.14 -5.09
CA LEU A 191 5.20 4.27 -6.17
C LEU A 191 6.37 3.49 -6.77
N LYS A 192 6.18 2.19 -6.95
CA LYS A 192 7.10 1.30 -7.66
C LYS A 192 6.34 0.48 -8.70
N LYS A 193 7.06 0.04 -9.74
CA LYS A 193 6.51 -1.01 -10.59
C LYS A 193 6.32 -2.27 -9.76
N GLY A 194 5.13 -2.84 -9.85
CA GLY A 194 4.88 -4.20 -9.38
C GLY A 194 5.44 -5.22 -10.36
N GLU A 195 5.57 -6.45 -9.87
CA GLU A 195 5.87 -7.62 -10.69
C GLU A 195 4.63 -8.16 -11.40
#